data_AF-A0AA95JPV8-F1
#
_entry.id   AF-A0AA95JPV8-F1
#
_cell.length_a   1.000
_cell.length_b   1.000
_cell.length_c   1.000
_cell.angle_alpha   90.00
_cell.angle_beta   90.00
_cell.angle_gamma   90.00
#
_symmetry.space_group_name_H-M   'P 1'
#
loop_
_entity.id
_entity.type
_entity.pdbx_description
1 polymer ?
#
loop_
_entity_poly.entity_id
_entity_poly.type
_entity_poly.pdbx_seq_one_letter_code
_entity_poly.pdbx_strand_id
1 'polypeptide(L)'
;MHVTYRCLAAATAALLAGPMLAAGAADARSAGTSPTAAPSAVTVAHRAVDAPGQDPDTLNGHGLYKVSLSNTADGHILVKWKWKKSRSKRLKKWKIVTSTSRTTQTDVTTYTAKRKKRSIVVSPAPSVTPASGDYTFVKVYTVPKHGKKHGSATHWIQAPVTAHPTGSARVTIGTFNVRDADLDKSGPHTWANRKQNVINTIKSSGAGIVNLQEASGMKKDAQGYSYLSQLQDIAQGTGMTPANPNYRSFFAGSGSQGTRILYNSNLYTVSSEGHAQLTGSRFIEWAKFTERSSGRTFWDVSMHLFSNTSAAGENTRVQEARQIIARVGALHASDGSPVYLAGDSNSTIYSKPKGLVHRTFIGAGFYDAFATTSITNQAYPTTNDFDFPVKPSPHRRDVILSYGAPKGSFWYRNLFYNSAAHVASDHFMQVAQLPL
;
A
#
# COMPACT_ATOMS: atom_id res chain seq x y z
N MET A 1 -13.05 52.58 -7.88
CA MET A 1 -13.02 51.79 -9.13
C MET A 1 -13.39 50.36 -8.80
N HIS A 2 -14.68 50.04 -8.90
CA HIS A 2 -15.22 48.70 -8.75
C HIS A 2 -15.57 48.18 -10.13
N VAL A 3 -14.99 47.05 -10.54
CA VAL A 3 -15.34 46.36 -11.78
C VAL A 3 -16.17 45.14 -11.41
N THR A 4 -17.42 45.17 -11.85
CA THR A 4 -18.38 44.07 -11.83
C THR A 4 -18.08 43.11 -12.98
N TYR A 5 -18.06 41.81 -12.70
CA TYR A 5 -18.00 40.76 -13.73
C TYR A 5 -19.41 40.53 -14.30
N ARG A 6 -19.54 40.62 -15.64
CA ARG A 6 -20.68 40.13 -16.40
C ARG A 6 -20.29 38.87 -17.18
N CYS A 7 -21.20 37.90 -17.15
CA CYS A 7 -21.20 36.67 -17.93
C CYS A 7 -21.21 36.92 -19.44
N LEU A 8 -20.58 36.01 -20.20
CA LEU A 8 -21.03 35.65 -21.54
C LEU A 8 -20.75 34.16 -21.79
N ALA A 9 -21.75 33.50 -22.38
CA ALA A 9 -21.80 32.10 -22.76
C ALA A 9 -21.82 31.95 -24.30
N ALA A 10 -21.64 30.70 -24.75
CA ALA A 10 -21.78 30.17 -26.12
C ALA A 10 -20.62 30.52 -27.08
N ALA A 11 -20.14 29.69 -28.00
CA ALA A 11 -20.50 28.38 -28.59
C ALA A 11 -19.15 27.68 -28.93
N THR A 12 -18.98 26.46 -29.45
CA THR A 12 -19.68 25.72 -30.51
C THR A 12 -19.16 24.28 -30.49
N ALA A 13 -20.04 23.29 -30.64
CA ALA A 13 -19.69 21.89 -30.85
C ALA A 13 -19.52 21.62 -32.35
N ALA A 14 -18.45 20.93 -32.74
CA ALA A 14 -18.27 20.39 -34.09
C ALA A 14 -18.32 18.85 -34.04
N LEU A 15 -19.40 18.29 -34.60
CA LEU A 15 -19.50 16.88 -34.98
C LEU A 15 -18.72 16.68 -36.29
N LEU A 16 -17.82 15.70 -36.32
CA LEU A 16 -17.30 15.13 -37.57
C LEU A 16 -17.84 13.70 -37.68
N ALA A 17 -18.79 13.53 -38.61
CA ALA A 17 -19.23 12.24 -39.11
C ALA A 17 -18.32 11.82 -40.27
N GLY A 18 -17.65 10.68 -40.13
CA GLY A 18 -16.89 10.04 -41.21
C GLY A 18 -17.65 8.82 -41.77
N PRO A 19 -17.57 8.55 -43.08
CA PRO A 19 -18.38 7.52 -43.73
C PRO A 19 -17.87 6.11 -43.45
N MET A 20 -18.81 5.19 -43.22
CA MET A 20 -18.58 3.75 -43.20
C MET A 20 -18.40 3.23 -44.63
N LEU A 21 -17.26 2.59 -44.91
CA LEU A 21 -17.08 1.72 -46.06
C LEU A 21 -17.30 0.27 -45.59
N ALA A 22 -18.35 -0.36 -46.13
CA ALA A 22 -18.63 -1.77 -45.97
C ALA A 22 -17.78 -2.57 -46.99
N ALA A 23 -16.95 -3.49 -46.50
CA ALA A 23 -16.21 -4.43 -47.32
C ALA A 23 -16.70 -5.86 -47.06
N GLY A 24 -17.12 -6.49 -48.16
CA GLY A 24 -17.01 -7.90 -48.53
C GLY A 24 -17.01 -8.99 -47.45
N ALA A 25 -18.06 -9.81 -47.51
CA ALA A 25 -18.15 -11.12 -46.87
C ALA A 25 -17.06 -12.08 -47.41
N ALA A 26 -16.39 -12.78 -46.50
CA ALA A 26 -15.64 -13.99 -46.78
C ALA A 26 -16.08 -15.08 -45.80
N ASP A 27 -16.61 -16.16 -46.36
CA ASP A 27 -17.02 -17.37 -45.66
C ASP A 27 -15.80 -18.06 -45.01
N ALA A 28 -15.84 -18.19 -43.68
CA ALA A 28 -14.93 -19.06 -42.93
C ALA A 28 -15.75 -20.12 -42.19
N ARG A 29 -15.54 -21.37 -42.62
CA ARG A 29 -16.13 -22.59 -42.08
C ARG A 29 -15.87 -22.73 -40.57
N SER A 30 -16.92 -23.06 -39.81
CA SER A 30 -16.83 -23.29 -38.37
C SER A 30 -16.13 -24.62 -38.07
N ALA A 31 -15.01 -24.55 -37.35
CA ALA A 31 -14.49 -25.68 -36.60
C ALA A 31 -15.07 -25.60 -35.19
N GLY A 32 -15.86 -26.61 -34.82
CA GLY A 32 -16.49 -26.72 -33.51
C GLY A 32 -15.45 -26.78 -32.39
N THR A 33 -15.47 -25.78 -31.52
CA THR A 33 -14.76 -25.80 -30.24
C THR A 33 -15.72 -26.28 -29.16
N SER A 34 -15.41 -27.41 -28.55
CA SER A 34 -16.13 -27.91 -27.37
C SER A 34 -16.05 -26.89 -26.24
N PRO A 35 -17.12 -26.66 -25.47
CA PRO A 35 -17.10 -25.71 -24.37
C PRO A 35 -16.14 -26.22 -23.30
N THR A 36 -15.01 -25.53 -23.17
CA THR A 36 -14.10 -25.72 -22.05
C THR A 36 -14.86 -25.31 -20.80
N ALA A 37 -15.05 -26.24 -19.87
CA ALA A 37 -15.72 -25.98 -18.61
C ALA A 37 -15.10 -24.76 -17.94
N ALA A 38 -15.92 -23.75 -17.63
CA ALA A 38 -15.50 -22.59 -16.88
C ALA A 38 -14.80 -23.06 -15.59
N PRO A 39 -13.57 -22.60 -15.29
CA PRO A 39 -12.91 -22.95 -14.04
C PRO A 39 -13.84 -22.51 -12.91
N SER A 40 -14.20 -23.48 -12.06
CA SER A 40 -14.96 -23.20 -10.85
C SER A 40 -14.22 -22.12 -10.06
N ALA A 41 -14.92 -21.04 -9.72
CA ALA A 41 -14.36 -19.93 -8.95
C ALA A 41 -13.81 -20.47 -7.63
N VAL A 42 -12.50 -20.71 -7.57
CA VAL A 42 -11.80 -21.01 -6.33
C VAL A 42 -11.91 -19.75 -5.49
N THR A 43 -12.87 -19.77 -4.57
CA THR A 43 -13.04 -18.70 -3.59
C THR A 43 -11.88 -18.84 -2.61
N VAL A 44 -10.71 -18.27 -2.94
CA VAL A 44 -9.63 -18.09 -1.97
C VAL A 44 -10.16 -17.08 -0.96
N ALA A 45 -10.85 -17.58 0.06
CA ALA A 45 -11.37 -16.75 1.12
C ALA A 45 -10.17 -16.12 1.84
N HIS A 46 -10.01 -14.81 1.73
CA HIS A 46 -9.20 -14.04 2.66
C HIS A 46 -9.77 -14.30 4.05
N ARG A 47 -9.13 -15.21 4.79
CA ARG A 47 -9.54 -15.55 6.14
C ARG A 47 -9.39 -14.27 6.96
N ALA A 48 -10.47 -13.86 7.62
CA ALA A 48 -10.40 -12.80 8.62
C ALA A 48 -9.23 -13.15 9.56
N VAL A 49 -8.20 -12.29 9.54
CA VAL A 49 -7.08 -12.39 10.47
C VAL A 49 -7.50 -11.64 11.71
N ASP A 50 -7.55 -12.34 12.84
CA ASP A 50 -7.75 -11.68 14.12
C ASP A 50 -6.51 -10.82 14.42
N ALA A 51 -6.72 -9.58 14.88
CA ALA A 51 -6.29 -9.33 16.24
C ALA A 51 -4.84 -9.62 16.66
N PRO A 52 -3.74 -9.42 15.92
CA PRO A 52 -2.50 -9.88 16.47
C PRO A 52 -2.01 -8.99 17.62
N GLY A 53 -1.29 -9.62 18.54
CA GLY A 53 -1.03 -9.10 19.89
C GLY A 53 -2.16 -9.35 20.90
N GLN A 54 -3.22 -10.06 20.53
CA GLN A 54 -4.13 -10.68 21.49
C GLN A 54 -3.66 -12.11 21.76
N ASP A 55 -3.50 -12.44 23.04
CA ASP A 55 -3.23 -13.79 23.54
C ASP A 55 -4.19 -14.81 22.91
N PRO A 56 -3.74 -15.98 22.40
CA PRO A 56 -4.58 -17.10 21.97
C PRO A 56 -5.74 -17.43 22.93
N ASP A 57 -5.52 -17.26 24.23
CA ASP A 57 -6.53 -17.47 25.27
C ASP A 57 -7.55 -16.32 25.35
N THR A 58 -7.24 -15.16 24.78
CA THR A 58 -8.20 -14.08 24.48
C THR A 58 -8.82 -14.18 23.07
N LEU A 59 -8.15 -14.88 22.14
CA LEU A 59 -8.53 -15.06 20.72
C LEU A 59 -9.73 -15.99 20.49
N ASN A 60 -10.19 -16.71 21.52
CA ASN A 60 -11.48 -17.42 21.54
C ASN A 60 -12.41 -16.97 22.69
N GLY A 61 -12.21 -15.72 23.11
CA GLY A 61 -13.03 -15.02 24.09
C GLY A 61 -12.78 -15.51 25.51
N HIS A 62 -11.77 -14.95 26.17
CA HIS A 62 -12.04 -14.32 27.45
C HIS A 62 -12.80 -13.03 27.20
N GLY A 63 -14.12 -13.17 27.16
CA GLY A 63 -15.04 -12.13 26.71
C GLY A 63 -16.36 -12.75 26.32
N LEU A 64 -17.43 -11.95 26.37
CA LEU A 64 -18.78 -12.44 26.14
C LEU A 64 -19.02 -12.95 24.70
N TYR A 65 -18.13 -12.70 23.74
CA TYR A 65 -18.39 -12.82 22.30
C TYR A 65 -17.38 -13.73 21.58
N LYS A 66 -17.87 -14.50 20.60
CA LYS A 66 -17.06 -15.00 19.48
C LYS A 66 -17.59 -14.36 18.21
N VAL A 67 -16.79 -13.58 17.48
CA VAL A 67 -17.18 -12.92 16.22
C VAL A 67 -16.43 -13.58 15.08
N SER A 68 -17.09 -13.74 13.93
CA SER A 68 -16.44 -14.20 12.69
C SER A 68 -16.89 -13.31 11.54
N LEU A 69 -15.97 -12.99 10.63
CA LEU A 69 -16.20 -12.16 9.45
C LEU A 69 -15.95 -12.98 8.18
N SER A 70 -16.74 -12.75 7.14
CA SER A 70 -16.49 -13.28 5.80
C SER A 70 -17.01 -12.32 4.74
N ASN A 71 -16.29 -12.17 3.63
CA ASN A 71 -16.78 -11.41 2.48
C ASN A 71 -17.92 -12.19 1.81
N THR A 72 -18.96 -11.49 1.38
CA THR A 72 -20.04 -12.01 0.54
C THR A 72 -19.67 -11.84 -0.94
N ALA A 73 -20.38 -12.52 -1.83
CA ALA A 73 -20.10 -12.47 -3.28
C ALA A 73 -20.25 -11.07 -3.88
N ASP A 74 -21.14 -10.25 -3.31
CA ASP A 74 -21.36 -8.84 -3.68
C ASP A 74 -20.40 -7.86 -2.98
N GLY A 75 -19.37 -8.36 -2.28
CA GLY A 75 -18.34 -7.54 -1.63
C GLY A 75 -18.74 -6.88 -0.32
N HIS A 76 -19.91 -7.23 0.23
CA HIS A 76 -20.27 -6.90 1.60
C HIS A 76 -19.60 -7.84 2.62
N ILE A 77 -19.80 -7.56 3.91
CA ILE A 77 -19.23 -8.33 5.02
C ILE A 77 -20.35 -9.00 5.79
N LEU A 78 -20.34 -10.33 5.82
CA LEU A 78 -21.18 -11.12 6.72
C LEU A 78 -20.51 -11.17 8.10
N VAL A 79 -21.13 -10.50 9.07
CA VAL A 79 -20.71 -10.51 10.47
C VAL A 79 -21.55 -11.54 11.22
N LYS A 80 -20.94 -12.58 11.80
CA LYS A 80 -21.61 -13.53 12.71
C LYS A 80 -21.07 -13.41 14.12
N TRP A 81 -21.90 -13.64 15.13
CA TRP A 81 -21.46 -13.65 16.52
C TRP A 81 -22.18 -14.67 17.40
N LYS A 82 -21.46 -15.25 18.36
CA LYS A 82 -21.98 -16.07 19.45
C LYS A 82 -21.80 -15.33 20.77
N TRP A 83 -22.74 -15.49 21.70
CA TRP A 83 -22.73 -14.84 23.01
C TRP A 83 -22.79 -15.90 24.12
N LYS A 84 -21.75 -15.94 24.98
CA LYS A 84 -21.56 -17.02 25.97
C LYS A 84 -22.50 -16.95 27.20
N LYS A 85 -23.30 -15.89 27.41
CA LYS A 85 -24.16 -15.75 28.62
C LYS A 85 -25.66 -15.85 28.32
N SER A 86 -26.39 -16.57 29.19
CA SER A 86 -27.86 -16.78 29.18
C SER A 86 -28.73 -15.53 29.46
N ARG A 87 -28.16 -14.32 29.52
CA ARG A 87 -28.87 -13.07 29.88
C ARG A 87 -29.68 -12.45 28.72
N SER A 88 -30.21 -13.25 27.80
CA SER A 88 -30.91 -12.78 26.59
C SER A 88 -32.14 -11.91 26.88
N LYS A 89 -32.73 -12.05 28.07
CA LYS A 89 -33.87 -11.24 28.54
C LYS A 89 -33.48 -9.78 28.81
N ARG A 90 -32.22 -9.50 29.18
CA ARG A 90 -31.70 -8.15 29.46
C ARG A 90 -31.17 -7.44 28.22
N LEU A 91 -31.03 -8.13 27.10
CA LEU A 91 -30.52 -7.55 25.84
C LEU A 91 -31.65 -6.83 25.09
N LYS A 92 -31.46 -5.53 24.81
CA LYS A 92 -32.38 -4.74 23.95
C LYS A 92 -32.08 -5.01 22.48
N LYS A 93 -30.82 -4.81 22.07
CA LYS A 93 -30.38 -4.94 20.68
C LYS A 93 -28.87 -5.14 20.57
N TRP A 94 -28.43 -5.48 19.37
CA TRP A 94 -27.02 -5.46 18.98
C TRP A 94 -26.72 -4.17 18.23
N LYS A 95 -25.49 -3.66 18.38
CA LYS A 95 -24.91 -2.66 17.48
C LYS A 95 -23.67 -3.26 16.85
N ILE A 96 -23.53 -3.13 15.54
CA ILE A 96 -22.35 -3.54 14.79
C ILE A 96 -21.74 -2.25 14.25
N VAL A 97 -20.45 -2.06 14.47
CA VAL A 97 -19.72 -0.89 14.01
C VAL A 97 -18.68 -1.31 12.99
N THR A 98 -18.65 -0.67 11.83
CA THR A 98 -17.56 -0.74 10.86
C THR A 98 -16.78 0.59 10.88
N SER A 99 -15.47 0.54 10.60
CA SER A 99 -14.57 1.70 10.62
C SER A 99 -13.32 1.41 9.80
N THR A 100 -12.67 2.47 9.33
CA THR A 100 -11.33 2.42 8.71
C THR A 100 -10.19 2.39 9.73
N SER A 101 -10.51 2.30 11.03
CA SER A 101 -9.51 2.32 12.10
C SER A 101 -9.78 1.29 13.19
N ARG A 102 -8.69 0.74 13.78
CA ARG A 102 -8.78 -0.24 14.88
C ARG A 102 -9.51 0.28 16.12
N THR A 103 -9.45 1.58 16.40
CA THR A 103 -10.16 2.17 17.55
C THR A 103 -11.65 2.38 17.27
N THR A 104 -12.12 2.14 16.05
CA THR A 104 -13.51 2.33 15.61
C THR A 104 -14.01 3.77 15.79
N GLN A 105 -13.15 4.75 15.50
CA GLN A 105 -13.43 6.18 15.67
C GLN A 105 -13.37 6.99 14.36
N THR A 106 -12.98 6.38 13.25
CA THR A 106 -12.82 7.06 11.96
C THR A 106 -13.71 6.40 10.92
N ASP A 107 -14.44 7.20 10.14
CA ASP A 107 -15.42 6.75 9.13
C ASP A 107 -16.35 5.65 9.66
N VAL A 108 -17.00 5.97 10.78
CA VAL A 108 -17.77 5.00 11.54
C VAL A 108 -19.15 4.81 10.94
N THR A 109 -19.49 3.59 10.54
CA THR A 109 -20.87 3.21 10.20
C THR A 109 -21.42 2.28 11.27
N THR A 110 -22.65 2.55 11.74
CA THR A 110 -23.31 1.76 12.79
C THR A 110 -24.57 1.08 12.28
N TYR A 111 -24.62 -0.23 12.43
CA TYR A 111 -25.76 -1.08 12.13
C TYR A 111 -26.44 -1.55 13.41
N THR A 112 -27.74 -1.81 13.35
CA THR A 112 -28.51 -2.34 14.48
C THR A 112 -29.12 -3.69 14.11
N ALA A 113 -29.05 -4.67 15.02
CA ALA A 113 -29.74 -5.94 14.87
C ALA A 113 -30.62 -6.28 16.08
N LYS A 114 -31.76 -6.93 15.84
CA LYS A 114 -32.69 -7.38 16.89
C LYS A 114 -31.99 -8.36 17.84
N ARG A 115 -32.36 -8.38 19.13
CA ARG A 115 -31.71 -9.20 20.18
C ARG A 115 -31.53 -10.70 19.84
N LYS A 116 -32.43 -11.28 19.05
CA LYS A 116 -32.39 -12.70 18.64
C LYS A 116 -31.48 -12.96 17.43
N LYS A 117 -31.12 -11.95 16.64
CA LYS A 117 -30.21 -12.12 15.50
C LYS A 117 -28.79 -12.42 15.97
N ARG A 118 -28.06 -13.20 15.18
CA ARG A 118 -26.67 -13.63 15.40
C ARG A 118 -25.78 -13.38 14.19
N SER A 119 -26.35 -12.75 13.16
CA SER A 119 -25.65 -12.34 11.97
C SER A 119 -26.31 -11.11 11.35
N ILE A 120 -25.53 -10.35 10.59
CA ILE A 120 -25.97 -9.27 9.71
C ILE A 120 -24.95 -9.10 8.57
N VAL A 121 -25.41 -8.68 7.40
CA VAL A 121 -24.54 -8.23 6.30
C VAL A 121 -24.36 -6.72 6.42
N VAL A 122 -23.13 -6.24 6.35
CA VAL A 122 -22.77 -4.81 6.46
C VAL A 122 -21.87 -4.41 5.30
N SER A 123 -21.84 -3.11 5.00
CA SER A 123 -20.92 -2.58 3.99
C SER A 123 -19.49 -2.52 4.56
N PRO A 124 -18.46 -2.64 3.69
CA PRO A 124 -17.11 -2.26 4.05
C PRO A 124 -17.04 -0.83 4.60
N ALA A 125 -16.00 -0.53 5.37
CA ALA A 125 -15.76 0.84 5.79
C ALA A 125 -15.52 1.75 4.58
N PRO A 126 -15.86 3.05 4.65
CA PRO A 126 -15.58 3.99 3.57
C PRO A 126 -14.11 3.92 3.12
N SER A 127 -13.84 4.00 1.82
CA SER A 127 -12.50 3.87 1.21
C SER A 127 -11.85 2.49 1.27
N VAL A 128 -12.43 1.49 1.95
CA VAL A 128 -11.97 0.09 1.88
C VAL A 128 -12.56 -0.55 0.62
N THR A 129 -11.82 -0.47 -0.47
CA THR A 129 -12.21 -0.99 -1.79
C THR A 129 -11.39 -2.23 -2.17
N PRO A 130 -11.82 -3.02 -3.18
CA PRO A 130 -11.01 -4.10 -3.74
C PRO A 130 -9.62 -3.70 -4.26
N ALA A 131 -9.40 -2.40 -4.51
CA ALA A 131 -8.11 -1.87 -4.94
C ALA A 131 -7.23 -1.39 -3.77
N SER A 132 -7.80 -1.23 -2.58
CA SER A 132 -7.11 -0.59 -1.45
C SER A 132 -6.14 -1.52 -0.73
N GLY A 133 -6.38 -2.84 -0.76
CA GLY A 133 -5.68 -3.78 0.10
C GLY A 133 -5.94 -3.57 1.60
N ASP A 134 -6.83 -2.63 1.95
CA ASP A 134 -7.10 -2.20 3.32
C ASP A 134 -8.16 -3.07 4.00
N TYR A 135 -8.30 -2.80 5.31
CA TYR A 135 -9.14 -3.56 6.21
C TYR A 135 -10.36 -2.76 6.68
N THR A 136 -11.51 -3.41 6.69
CA THR A 136 -12.67 -2.95 7.47
C THR A 136 -12.55 -3.48 8.89
N PHE A 137 -12.48 -2.58 9.87
CA PHE A 137 -12.50 -2.92 11.29
C PHE A 137 -13.93 -3.05 11.79
N VAL A 138 -14.25 -4.16 12.43
CA VAL A 138 -15.60 -4.52 12.89
C VAL A 138 -15.63 -4.73 14.40
N LYS A 139 -16.60 -4.13 15.08
CA LYS A 139 -16.86 -4.35 16.51
C LYS A 139 -18.33 -4.59 16.78
N VAL A 140 -18.65 -5.64 17.53
CA VAL A 140 -20.02 -6.01 17.90
C VAL A 140 -20.27 -5.61 19.35
N TYR A 141 -21.38 -4.94 19.60
CA TYR A 141 -21.79 -4.48 20.92
C TYR A 141 -23.13 -5.07 21.35
N THR A 142 -23.25 -5.51 22.60
CA THR A 142 -24.56 -5.65 23.25
C THR A 142 -25.02 -4.31 23.80
N VAL A 143 -26.27 -3.96 23.50
CA VAL A 143 -26.98 -2.85 24.14
C VAL A 143 -28.04 -3.45 25.08
N PRO A 144 -27.79 -3.49 26.40
CA PRO A 144 -28.79 -3.99 27.35
C PRO A 144 -29.97 -3.01 27.49
N LYS A 145 -31.08 -3.46 28.08
CA LYS A 145 -32.21 -2.61 28.47
C LYS A 145 -31.81 -1.61 29.56
N HIS A 146 -30.98 -2.08 30.51
CA HIS A 146 -30.42 -1.29 31.61
C HIS A 146 -28.93 -1.63 31.77
N GLY A 147 -28.10 -0.63 32.06
CA GLY A 147 -26.65 -0.77 32.26
C GLY A 147 -25.80 -0.38 31.05
N LYS A 148 -24.48 -0.58 31.16
CA LYS A 148 -23.49 -0.14 30.18
C LYS A 148 -23.45 -1.03 28.93
N LYS A 149 -23.08 -0.44 27.79
CA LYS A 149 -22.78 -1.16 26.54
C LYS A 149 -21.51 -2.01 26.74
N HIS A 150 -21.52 -3.24 26.24
CA HIS A 150 -20.33 -4.11 26.20
C HIS A 150 -19.98 -4.42 24.74
N GLY A 151 -18.69 -4.49 24.41
CA GLY A 151 -18.19 -4.73 23.05
C GLY A 151 -17.29 -5.95 22.95
N SER A 152 -17.22 -6.55 21.76
CA SER A 152 -16.20 -7.52 21.39
C SER A 152 -14.81 -6.88 21.31
N ALA A 153 -13.77 -7.71 21.12
CA ALA A 153 -12.54 -7.23 20.50
C ALA A 153 -12.84 -6.62 19.12
N THR A 154 -11.93 -5.78 18.63
CA THR A 154 -12.00 -5.30 17.25
C THR A 154 -11.47 -6.41 16.35
N HIS A 155 -12.29 -6.87 15.41
CA HIS A 155 -11.89 -7.78 14.34
C HIS A 155 -11.69 -6.97 13.06
N TRP A 156 -11.08 -7.56 12.04
CA TRP A 156 -11.02 -6.94 10.72
C TRP A 156 -11.01 -7.96 9.60
N ILE A 157 -11.34 -7.46 8.42
CA ILE A 157 -11.37 -8.24 7.19
C ILE A 157 -10.93 -7.34 6.04
N GLN A 158 -10.10 -7.88 5.16
CA GLN A 158 -9.66 -7.19 3.95
C GLN A 158 -10.81 -7.13 2.94
N ALA A 159 -10.87 -6.09 2.12
CA ALA A 159 -11.74 -6.09 0.96
C ALA A 159 -11.49 -7.33 0.07
N PRO A 160 -12.51 -7.87 -0.61
CA PRO A 160 -12.27 -8.94 -1.58
C PRO A 160 -11.37 -8.42 -2.71
N VAL A 161 -10.40 -9.24 -3.11
CA VAL A 161 -9.53 -8.94 -4.26
C VAL A 161 -10.31 -9.21 -5.54
N THR A 162 -10.31 -8.25 -6.46
CA THR A 162 -11.00 -8.36 -7.75
C THR A 162 -10.05 -8.33 -8.94
N ALA A 163 -8.83 -7.81 -8.79
CA ALA A 163 -7.84 -7.80 -9.84
C ALA A 163 -6.97 -9.05 -9.73
N HIS A 164 -7.01 -9.89 -10.76
CA HIS A 164 -6.13 -11.04 -10.90
C HIS A 164 -5.16 -10.73 -12.05
N PRO A 165 -3.87 -10.50 -11.76
CA PRO A 165 -2.92 -10.20 -12.81
C PRO A 165 -2.82 -11.38 -13.78
N THR A 166 -2.75 -11.07 -15.06
CA THR A 166 -2.60 -12.04 -16.15
C THR A 166 -1.31 -11.74 -16.94
N GLY A 167 -0.92 -12.66 -17.81
CA GLY A 167 0.27 -12.51 -18.65
C GLY A 167 1.57 -13.03 -18.03
N SER A 168 2.60 -13.06 -18.86
CA SER A 168 3.93 -13.57 -18.52
C SER A 168 4.95 -12.49 -18.20
N ALA A 169 4.75 -11.25 -18.67
CA ALA A 169 5.63 -10.12 -18.38
C ALA A 169 5.39 -9.60 -16.96
N ARG A 170 6.47 -9.45 -16.18
CA ARG A 170 6.40 -9.13 -14.75
C ARG A 170 7.55 -8.25 -14.32
N VAL A 171 7.33 -7.48 -13.28
CA VAL A 171 8.37 -6.77 -12.54
C VAL A 171 8.26 -7.14 -11.06
N THR A 172 9.40 -7.32 -10.39
CA THR A 172 9.44 -7.49 -8.94
C THR A 172 10.02 -6.23 -8.33
N ILE A 173 9.18 -5.48 -7.61
CA ILE A 173 9.52 -4.18 -7.01
C ILE A 173 9.58 -4.33 -5.49
N GLY A 174 10.65 -3.82 -4.90
CA GLY A 174 10.79 -3.66 -3.46
C GLY A 174 10.71 -2.19 -3.04
N THR A 175 10.25 -1.94 -1.81
CA THR A 175 10.45 -0.66 -1.11
C THR A 175 11.04 -0.90 0.26
N PHE A 176 12.03 -0.08 0.63
CA PHE A 176 12.73 -0.24 1.88
C PHE A 176 13.25 1.10 2.42
N ASN A 177 12.67 1.58 3.52
CA ASN A 177 13.32 2.58 4.34
C ASN A 177 14.49 1.91 5.09
N VAL A 178 15.72 2.31 4.80
CA VAL A 178 16.94 1.67 5.32
C VAL A 178 17.50 2.34 6.57
N ARG A 179 16.79 3.35 7.09
CA ARG A 179 17.15 4.18 8.24
C ARG A 179 18.46 4.93 8.05
N ASP A 180 18.39 6.25 8.14
CA ASP A 180 19.52 7.15 7.88
C ASP A 180 20.71 6.82 8.81
N ALA A 181 21.91 6.70 8.22
CA ALA A 181 23.12 6.35 8.95
C ALA A 181 23.50 7.39 10.02
N ASP A 182 23.12 8.65 9.85
CA ASP A 182 23.44 9.76 10.75
C ASP A 182 22.49 9.84 11.95
N LEU A 183 21.37 9.10 11.95
CA LEU A 183 20.41 9.03 13.07
C LEU A 183 20.89 8.11 14.20
N ASP A 184 21.62 7.05 13.86
CA ASP A 184 22.04 6.01 14.82
C ASP A 184 23.57 6.00 14.97
N LYS A 185 24.12 7.07 15.58
CA LYS A 185 25.59 7.30 15.69
C LYS A 185 26.31 6.35 16.64
N SER A 186 25.60 5.63 17.50
CA SER A 186 26.17 4.68 18.47
C SER A 186 25.19 3.56 18.80
N GLY A 187 25.68 2.47 19.41
CA GLY A 187 24.86 1.33 19.82
C GLY A 187 24.68 0.25 18.74
N PRO A 188 23.76 -0.71 18.97
CA PRO A 188 23.63 -1.89 18.11
C PRO A 188 23.03 -1.58 16.73
N HIS A 189 22.33 -0.46 16.57
CA HIS A 189 21.59 -0.11 15.34
C HIS A 189 22.34 0.84 14.40
N THR A 190 23.65 1.05 14.61
CA THR A 190 24.47 1.84 13.68
C THR A 190 24.43 1.26 12.26
N TRP A 191 24.63 2.12 11.25
CA TRP A 191 24.75 1.64 9.86
C TRP A 191 25.84 0.57 9.70
N ALA A 192 26.98 0.74 10.37
CA ALA A 192 28.08 -0.22 10.33
C ALA A 192 27.63 -1.65 10.70
N ASN A 193 26.75 -1.77 11.71
CA ASN A 193 26.23 -3.06 12.16
C ASN A 193 25.11 -3.60 11.26
N ARG A 194 24.25 -2.72 10.72
CA ARG A 194 23.07 -3.12 9.93
C ARG A 194 23.34 -3.31 8.44
N LYS A 195 24.40 -2.71 7.90
CA LYS A 195 24.71 -2.67 6.46
C LYS A 195 24.58 -4.04 5.78
N GLN A 196 25.22 -5.06 6.34
CA GLN A 196 25.20 -6.39 5.72
C GLN A 196 23.80 -7.02 5.74
N ASN A 197 23.00 -6.78 6.80
CA ASN A 197 21.63 -7.25 6.88
C ASN A 197 20.73 -6.54 5.85
N VAL A 198 20.93 -5.24 5.60
CA VAL A 198 20.23 -4.51 4.50
C VAL A 198 20.56 -5.11 3.14
N ILE A 199 21.84 -5.30 2.85
CA ILE A 199 22.31 -5.90 1.58
C ILE A 199 21.73 -7.31 1.39
N ASN A 200 21.77 -8.14 2.43
CA ASN A 200 21.24 -9.50 2.38
C ASN A 200 19.72 -9.52 2.23
N THR A 201 19.00 -8.59 2.87
CA THR A 201 17.54 -8.44 2.72
C THR A 201 17.19 -8.11 1.28
N ILE A 202 17.88 -7.15 0.66
CA ILE A 202 17.65 -6.78 -0.75
C ILE A 202 18.00 -7.95 -1.68
N LYS A 203 19.15 -8.60 -1.51
CA LYS A 203 19.55 -9.75 -2.34
C LYS A 203 18.58 -10.93 -2.26
N SER A 204 18.13 -11.28 -1.05
CA SER A 204 17.20 -12.39 -0.83
C SER A 204 15.74 -12.07 -1.22
N SER A 205 15.41 -10.79 -1.41
CA SER A 205 14.06 -10.36 -1.79
C SER A 205 13.63 -10.84 -3.19
N GLY A 206 14.60 -11.02 -4.10
CA GLY A 206 14.37 -11.26 -5.53
C GLY A 206 13.86 -10.02 -6.29
N ALA A 207 13.86 -8.84 -5.68
CA ALA A 207 13.45 -7.61 -6.33
C ALA A 207 14.45 -7.21 -7.44
N GLY A 208 13.91 -6.88 -8.61
CA GLY A 208 14.68 -6.35 -9.73
C GLY A 208 14.83 -4.83 -9.68
N ILE A 209 13.92 -4.16 -8.96
CA ILE A 209 13.93 -2.72 -8.69
C ILE A 209 13.66 -2.52 -7.19
N VAL A 210 14.40 -1.62 -6.54
CA VAL A 210 14.25 -1.29 -5.12
C VAL A 210 14.17 0.22 -4.93
N ASN A 211 13.03 0.65 -4.39
CA ASN A 211 12.75 2.01 -3.97
C ASN A 211 13.24 2.21 -2.53
N LEU A 212 14.37 2.90 -2.36
CA LEU A 212 14.97 3.16 -1.06
C LEU A 212 14.50 4.49 -0.47
N GLN A 213 14.34 4.52 0.84
CA GLN A 213 14.13 5.73 1.64
C GLN A 213 15.17 5.78 2.75
N GLU A 214 15.55 6.98 3.16
CA GLU A 214 16.63 7.21 4.14
C GLU A 214 17.94 6.50 3.80
N ALA A 215 18.21 6.21 2.52
CA ALA A 215 19.52 5.78 2.03
C ALA A 215 20.53 6.95 2.05
N SER A 216 20.62 7.62 3.19
CA SER A 216 21.44 8.78 3.48
C SER A 216 22.40 8.52 4.64
N GLY A 217 23.51 9.23 4.59
CA GLY A 217 24.68 9.00 5.42
C GLY A 217 25.82 9.73 4.78
N MET A 218 26.06 10.94 5.26
CA MET A 218 26.89 11.92 4.56
C MET A 218 28.36 11.66 4.90
N LYS A 219 29.12 11.07 3.97
CA LYS A 219 30.58 11.24 3.99
C LYS A 219 30.92 12.43 3.13
N LYS A 220 31.80 13.30 3.61
CA LYS A 220 32.41 14.32 2.77
C LYS A 220 33.48 13.65 1.91
N ASP A 221 33.47 13.90 0.61
CA ASP A 221 34.61 13.58 -0.24
C ASP A 221 35.81 14.51 0.07
N ALA A 222 36.93 14.29 -0.61
CA ALA A 222 38.15 15.09 -0.41
C ALA A 222 37.95 16.57 -0.78
N GLN A 223 36.88 16.89 -1.52
CA GLN A 223 36.47 18.23 -1.94
C GLN A 223 35.39 18.82 -1.01
N GLY A 224 35.01 18.11 0.06
CA GLY A 224 34.04 18.56 1.04
C GLY A 224 32.57 18.35 0.65
N TYR A 225 32.29 17.75 -0.51
CA TYR A 225 30.92 17.43 -0.92
C TYR A 225 30.42 16.21 -0.18
N SER A 226 29.23 16.33 0.36
CA SER A 226 28.60 15.20 1.01
C SER A 226 27.98 14.27 -0.02
N TYR A 227 28.39 13.01 -0.04
CA TYR A 227 27.78 11.97 -0.87
C TYR A 227 27.03 10.96 0.01
N LEU A 228 26.00 10.33 -0.58
CA LEU A 228 25.20 9.31 0.08
C LEU A 228 26.00 8.01 0.18
N SER A 229 26.89 7.92 1.17
CA SER A 229 27.73 6.74 1.38
C SER A 229 26.91 5.47 1.60
N GLN A 230 25.73 5.60 2.22
CA GLN A 230 24.80 4.49 2.44
C GLN A 230 24.23 3.94 1.12
N LEU A 231 23.83 4.81 0.19
CA LEU A 231 23.36 4.38 -1.14
C LEU A 231 24.45 3.62 -1.90
N GLN A 232 25.69 4.11 -1.85
CA GLN A 232 26.83 3.47 -2.52
C GLN A 232 27.16 2.11 -1.90
N ASP A 233 27.19 2.03 -0.56
CA ASP A 233 27.37 0.77 0.17
C ASP A 233 26.32 -0.27 -0.26
N ILE A 234 25.04 0.13 -0.38
CA ILE A 234 23.95 -0.75 -0.82
C ILE A 234 24.13 -1.14 -2.28
N ALA A 235 24.37 -0.18 -3.18
CA ALA A 235 24.55 -0.44 -4.61
C ALA A 235 25.73 -1.41 -4.85
N GLN A 236 26.89 -1.16 -4.24
CA GLN A 236 28.06 -2.03 -4.33
C GLN A 236 27.79 -3.40 -3.72
N GLY A 237 27.17 -3.44 -2.53
CA GLY A 237 26.89 -4.69 -1.82
C GLY A 237 25.86 -5.57 -2.53
N THR A 238 24.92 -4.97 -3.26
CA THR A 238 23.87 -5.67 -4.00
C THR A 238 24.23 -5.97 -5.45
N GLY A 239 25.14 -5.18 -6.04
CA GLY A 239 25.42 -5.18 -7.49
C GLY A 239 24.36 -4.45 -8.32
N MET A 240 23.47 -3.67 -7.69
CA MET A 240 22.42 -2.91 -8.37
C MET A 240 22.91 -1.50 -8.74
N THR A 241 22.34 -0.95 -9.81
CA THR A 241 22.68 0.36 -10.35
C THR A 241 21.69 1.42 -9.85
N PRO A 242 22.14 2.60 -9.39
CA PRO A 242 21.25 3.74 -9.15
C PRO A 242 20.62 4.23 -10.45
N ALA A 243 19.31 4.48 -10.46
CA ALA A 243 18.62 5.02 -11.63
C ALA A 243 19.09 6.45 -11.94
N ASN A 244 19.26 7.29 -10.91
CA ASN A 244 19.87 8.61 -11.03
C ASN A 244 21.20 8.72 -10.24
N PRO A 245 22.35 8.32 -10.83
CA PRO A 245 23.65 8.33 -10.14
C PRO A 245 24.21 9.75 -9.92
N ASN A 246 23.76 10.72 -10.73
CA ASN A 246 24.25 12.10 -10.69
C ASN A 246 23.53 12.97 -9.67
N TYR A 247 22.45 12.48 -9.06
CA TYR A 247 21.68 13.23 -8.07
C TYR A 247 22.43 13.29 -6.73
N ARG A 248 23.30 14.31 -6.62
CA ARG A 248 23.97 14.72 -5.38
C ARG A 248 22.95 15.42 -4.47
N SER A 249 22.88 15.01 -3.21
CA SER A 249 22.00 15.66 -2.23
C SER A 249 22.35 17.15 -2.14
N PHE A 250 21.37 18.02 -2.34
CA PHE A 250 21.55 19.43 -2.01
C PHE A 250 21.67 19.60 -0.49
N PHE A 251 22.61 20.45 -0.10
CA PHE A 251 23.01 20.77 1.28
C PHE A 251 21.91 21.52 2.06
N ALA A 252 22.04 21.50 3.40
CA ALA A 252 21.36 22.30 4.42
C ALA A 252 19.94 21.86 4.82
N GLY A 253 19.82 20.68 5.47
CA GLY A 253 18.68 20.34 6.33
C GLY A 253 17.41 19.86 5.63
N SER A 254 17.35 19.89 4.31
CA SER A 254 16.15 19.57 3.49
C SER A 254 16.47 18.77 2.23
N GLY A 255 17.45 17.86 2.29
CA GLY A 255 17.77 16.94 1.18
C GLY A 255 16.70 15.87 0.97
N SER A 256 16.85 15.06 -0.09
CA SER A 256 15.91 13.97 -0.43
C SER A 256 15.74 12.89 0.63
N GLN A 257 16.45 12.96 1.76
CA GLN A 257 16.53 11.93 2.80
C GLN A 257 16.66 10.53 2.19
N GLY A 258 17.59 10.40 1.24
CA GLY A 258 17.88 9.14 0.58
C GLY A 258 16.73 8.50 -0.22
N THR A 259 15.67 9.22 -0.63
CA THR A 259 14.70 8.70 -1.61
C THR A 259 15.42 8.36 -2.91
N ARG A 260 15.54 7.08 -3.23
CA ARG A 260 16.34 6.58 -4.37
C ARG A 260 15.67 5.40 -5.07
N ILE A 261 16.10 5.14 -6.31
CA ILE A 261 15.78 3.91 -7.04
C ILE A 261 17.09 3.18 -7.38
N LEU A 262 17.18 1.91 -6.98
CA LEU A 262 18.18 0.95 -7.46
C LEU A 262 17.52 -0.06 -8.40
N TYR A 263 18.22 -0.50 -9.44
CA TYR A 263 17.73 -1.53 -10.36
C TYR A 263 18.81 -2.53 -10.77
N ASN A 264 18.40 -3.72 -11.15
CA ASN A 264 19.26 -4.73 -11.74
C ASN A 264 19.41 -4.46 -13.25
N SER A 265 20.57 -3.98 -13.67
CA SER A 265 20.86 -3.60 -15.07
C SER A 265 20.89 -4.78 -16.05
N ASN A 266 20.99 -6.02 -15.55
CA ASN A 266 20.83 -7.23 -16.35
C ASN A 266 19.37 -7.53 -16.70
N LEU A 267 18.41 -6.96 -15.97
CA LEU A 267 16.97 -7.15 -16.18
C LEU A 267 16.31 -5.95 -16.85
N TYR A 268 16.83 -4.74 -16.61
CA TYR A 268 16.21 -3.51 -17.09
C TYR A 268 17.22 -2.56 -17.76
N THR A 269 16.73 -1.77 -18.71
CA THR A 269 17.37 -0.54 -19.16
C THR A 269 16.57 0.67 -18.67
N VAL A 270 17.25 1.78 -18.42
CA VAL A 270 16.63 3.08 -18.12
C VAL A 270 16.68 3.95 -19.37
N SER A 271 15.57 4.60 -19.72
CA SER A 271 15.48 5.51 -20.87
C SER A 271 15.09 6.94 -20.52
N SER A 272 14.67 7.17 -19.28
CA SER A 272 14.36 8.50 -18.75
C SER A 272 14.36 8.44 -17.24
N GLU A 273 14.83 9.49 -16.58
CA GLU A 273 14.85 9.60 -15.13
C GLU A 273 14.66 11.04 -14.69
N GLY A 274 14.30 11.24 -13.42
CA GLY A 274 14.22 12.57 -12.84
C GLY A 274 13.86 12.55 -11.37
N HIS A 275 13.80 13.76 -10.79
CA HIS A 275 13.41 13.96 -9.41
C HIS A 275 12.64 15.28 -9.27
N ALA A 276 11.83 15.38 -8.22
CA ALA A 276 11.12 16.62 -7.91
C ALA A 276 11.00 16.80 -6.40
N GLN A 277 11.16 18.04 -5.96
CA GLN A 277 10.85 18.44 -4.59
C GLN A 277 9.33 18.57 -4.41
N LEU A 278 8.85 18.19 -3.23
CA LEU A 278 7.49 18.29 -2.76
C LEU A 278 7.38 19.37 -1.68
N THR A 279 6.15 19.79 -1.38
CA THR A 279 5.89 20.91 -0.48
C THR A 279 6.42 20.75 0.95
N GLY A 280 6.71 19.53 1.43
CA GLY A 280 7.26 19.27 2.77
C GLY A 280 8.79 19.12 2.81
N SER A 281 9.52 19.66 1.81
CA SER A 281 10.96 19.42 1.62
C SER A 281 11.32 17.96 1.40
N ARG A 282 10.34 17.17 0.95
CA ARG A 282 10.50 15.79 0.52
C ARG A 282 10.74 15.73 -0.97
N PHE A 283 11.18 14.58 -1.45
CA PHE A 283 11.48 14.37 -2.86
C PHE A 283 10.89 13.06 -3.33
N ILE A 284 10.57 13.03 -4.62
CA ILE A 284 10.40 11.79 -5.38
C ILE A 284 11.54 11.66 -6.39
N GLU A 285 11.88 10.41 -6.70
CA GLU A 285 12.67 10.04 -7.87
C GLU A 285 11.78 9.18 -8.77
N TRP A 286 11.95 9.28 -10.08
CA TRP A 286 11.30 8.39 -11.03
C TRP A 286 12.27 7.96 -12.12
N ALA A 287 11.99 6.80 -12.71
CA ALA A 287 12.67 6.32 -13.90
C ALA A 287 11.74 5.49 -14.79
N LYS A 288 11.96 5.58 -16.11
CA LYS A 288 11.33 4.74 -17.12
C LYS A 288 12.22 3.55 -17.38
N PHE A 289 11.68 2.37 -17.11
CA PHE A 289 12.35 1.10 -17.32
C PHE A 289 11.82 0.41 -18.57
N THR A 290 12.70 -0.32 -19.25
CA THR A 290 12.32 -1.36 -20.20
C THR A 290 12.80 -2.70 -19.66
N GLU A 291 11.88 -3.63 -19.44
CA GLU A 291 12.22 -5.00 -19.05
C GLU A 291 12.78 -5.75 -20.26
N ARG A 292 14.00 -6.28 -20.14
CA ARG A 292 14.78 -6.75 -21.28
C ARG A 292 14.20 -7.98 -21.96
N SER A 293 13.54 -8.89 -21.23
CA SER A 293 13.05 -10.14 -21.83
C SER A 293 11.77 -9.96 -22.65
N SER A 294 10.88 -9.06 -22.23
CA SER A 294 9.58 -8.80 -22.86
C SER A 294 9.54 -7.51 -23.67
N GLY A 295 10.51 -6.61 -23.49
CA GLY A 295 10.52 -5.27 -24.09
C GLY A 295 9.45 -4.33 -23.54
N ARG A 296 8.72 -4.72 -22.48
CA ARG A 296 7.67 -3.89 -21.88
C ARG A 296 8.27 -2.72 -21.11
N THR A 297 7.66 -1.54 -21.29
CA THR A 297 8.06 -0.32 -20.59
C THR A 297 7.12 0.00 -19.44
N PHE A 298 7.67 0.60 -18.39
CA PHE A 298 6.91 1.08 -17.25
C PHE A 298 7.68 2.19 -16.55
N TRP A 299 6.97 3.01 -15.77
CA TRP A 299 7.58 3.97 -14.86
C TRP A 299 7.61 3.40 -13.46
N ASP A 300 8.65 3.70 -12.70
CA ASP A 300 8.72 3.47 -11.26
C ASP A 300 9.01 4.80 -10.57
N VAL A 301 8.38 5.02 -9.42
CA VAL A 301 8.46 6.25 -8.63
C VAL A 301 8.73 5.90 -7.16
N SER A 302 9.82 6.41 -6.63
CA SER A 302 10.19 6.31 -5.22
C SER A 302 9.66 7.51 -4.45
N MET A 303 9.08 7.29 -3.27
CA MET A 303 8.63 8.38 -2.38
C MET A 303 9.07 8.21 -0.92
N HIS A 304 9.22 9.33 -0.22
CA HIS A 304 9.34 9.37 1.24
C HIS A 304 8.65 10.64 1.75
N LEU A 305 7.45 10.52 2.32
CA LEU A 305 6.63 11.68 2.67
C LEU A 305 7.02 12.29 4.01
N PHE A 306 6.47 13.47 4.31
CA PHE A 306 6.77 14.23 5.53
C PHE A 306 6.47 13.40 6.80
N SER A 307 7.40 13.37 7.77
CA SER A 307 7.37 12.43 8.91
C SER A 307 6.60 12.92 10.15
N ASN A 308 6.12 14.17 10.18
CA ASN A 308 5.43 14.71 11.37
C ASN A 308 4.07 14.04 11.60
N THR A 309 3.86 13.41 12.75
CA THR A 309 2.65 12.61 13.05
C THR A 309 1.40 13.42 13.44
N SER A 310 1.51 14.75 13.50
CA SER A 310 0.37 15.66 13.78
C SER A 310 -0.64 15.73 12.64
N ALA A 311 -1.82 16.30 12.94
CA ALA A 311 -2.83 16.62 11.93
C ALA A 311 -2.31 17.57 10.84
N ALA A 312 -1.50 18.55 11.21
CA ALA A 312 -0.85 19.42 10.24
C ALA A 312 0.13 18.64 9.35
N GLY A 313 0.89 17.72 9.93
CA GLY A 313 1.79 16.84 9.19
C GLY A 313 1.06 15.92 8.20
N GLU A 314 -0.11 15.37 8.57
CA GLU A 314 -0.94 14.59 7.63
C GLU A 314 -1.46 15.48 6.49
N ASN A 315 -1.86 16.72 6.77
CA ASN A 315 -2.28 17.66 5.72
C ASN A 315 -1.13 17.94 4.74
N THR A 316 0.10 18.11 5.23
CA THR A 316 1.30 18.22 4.39
C THR A 316 1.46 16.97 3.51
N ARG A 317 1.42 15.76 4.10
CA ARG A 317 1.52 14.52 3.33
C ARG A 317 0.42 14.37 2.26
N VAL A 318 -0.79 14.85 2.53
CA VAL A 318 -1.88 14.83 1.53
C VAL A 318 -1.59 15.79 0.37
N GLN A 319 -1.01 16.96 0.65
CA GLN A 319 -0.55 17.87 -0.42
C GLN A 319 0.58 17.24 -1.24
N GLU A 320 1.55 16.61 -0.57
CA GLU A 320 2.61 15.84 -1.23
C GLU A 320 2.03 14.71 -2.10
N ALA A 321 1.09 13.92 -1.57
CA ALA A 321 0.41 12.87 -2.31
C ALA A 321 -0.29 13.40 -3.57
N ARG A 322 -0.94 14.57 -3.50
CA ARG A 322 -1.56 15.21 -4.68
C ARG A 322 -0.52 15.63 -5.72
N GLN A 323 0.63 16.14 -5.30
CA GLN A 323 1.74 16.45 -6.22
C GLN A 323 2.27 15.18 -6.89
N ILE A 324 2.40 14.08 -6.15
CA ILE A 324 2.80 12.77 -6.69
C ILE A 324 1.74 12.24 -7.66
N ILE A 325 0.45 12.31 -7.33
CA ILE A 325 -0.64 11.90 -8.22
C ILE A 325 -0.57 12.66 -9.56
N ALA A 326 -0.37 13.98 -9.51
CA ALA A 326 -0.22 14.79 -10.71
C ALA A 326 1.01 14.37 -11.53
N ARG A 327 2.15 14.10 -10.88
CA ARG A 327 3.36 13.61 -11.54
C ARG A 327 3.13 12.24 -12.20
N VAL A 328 2.60 11.27 -11.46
CA VAL A 328 2.30 9.92 -11.94
C VAL A 328 1.32 9.97 -13.12
N GLY A 329 0.28 10.79 -13.01
CA GLY A 329 -0.67 11.01 -14.10
C GLY A 329 0.00 11.56 -15.36
N ALA A 330 0.92 12.52 -15.23
CA ALA A 330 1.68 13.06 -16.36
C ALA A 330 2.65 12.03 -16.98
N LEU A 331 3.33 11.22 -16.15
CA LEU A 331 4.19 10.14 -16.64
C LEU A 331 3.36 9.10 -17.42
N HIS A 332 2.24 8.66 -16.86
CA HIS A 332 1.33 7.74 -17.54
C HIS A 332 0.77 8.34 -18.84
N ALA A 333 0.35 9.60 -18.84
CA ALA A 333 -0.21 10.26 -20.02
C ALA A 333 0.83 10.47 -21.14
N SER A 334 2.13 10.43 -20.83
CA SER A 334 3.19 10.63 -21.83
C SER A 334 3.31 9.50 -22.85
N ASP A 335 2.99 8.26 -22.46
CA ASP A 335 3.13 7.08 -23.34
C ASP A 335 2.17 5.92 -23.03
N GLY A 336 1.29 6.06 -22.04
CA GLY A 336 0.33 5.03 -21.62
C GLY A 336 0.93 3.89 -20.80
N SER A 337 2.23 3.90 -20.51
CA SER A 337 2.89 2.83 -19.72
C SER A 337 2.34 2.79 -18.29
N PRO A 338 2.26 1.61 -17.65
CA PRO A 338 1.94 1.53 -16.24
C PRO A 338 2.97 2.29 -15.41
N VAL A 339 2.50 2.85 -14.29
CA VAL A 339 3.36 3.54 -13.32
C VAL A 339 3.25 2.83 -11.98
N TYR A 340 4.37 2.43 -11.43
CA TYR A 340 4.46 1.93 -10.07
C TYR A 340 4.99 3.03 -9.14
N LEU A 341 4.40 3.11 -7.95
CA LEU A 341 4.77 4.05 -6.92
C LEU A 341 5.04 3.24 -5.66
N ALA A 342 6.24 3.37 -5.10
CA ALA A 342 6.60 2.65 -3.89
C ALA A 342 7.37 3.54 -2.91
N GLY A 343 7.15 3.34 -1.61
CA GLY A 343 7.86 4.12 -0.61
C GLY A 343 7.21 4.19 0.76
N ASP A 344 7.89 4.90 1.63
CA ASP A 344 7.42 5.26 2.97
C ASP A 344 6.45 6.44 2.88
N SER A 345 5.17 6.17 3.13
CA SER A 345 4.14 7.20 3.10
C SER A 345 4.06 8.05 4.38
N ASN A 346 4.78 7.68 5.44
CA ASN A 346 4.68 8.26 6.79
C ASN A 346 3.24 8.43 7.31
N SER A 347 2.28 7.70 6.73
CA SER A 347 0.86 7.74 7.06
C SER A 347 0.35 6.33 7.23
N THR A 348 -0.41 6.11 8.30
CA THR A 348 -0.93 4.80 8.67
C THR A 348 -2.35 4.93 9.21
N ILE A 349 -3.00 3.79 9.46
CA ILE A 349 -4.27 3.73 10.20
C ILE A 349 -4.20 4.27 11.65
N TYR A 350 -3.04 4.72 12.12
CA TYR A 350 -2.87 5.35 13.44
C TYR A 350 -2.49 6.84 13.37
N SER A 351 -1.97 7.33 12.24
CA SER A 351 -1.70 8.76 12.01
C SER A 351 -3.00 9.57 12.12
N LYS A 352 -2.97 10.86 12.42
CA LYS A 352 -4.19 11.68 12.51
C LYS A 352 -4.18 12.71 11.39
N PRO A 353 -5.23 12.84 10.56
CA PRO A 353 -6.30 11.85 10.31
C PRO A 353 -5.78 10.48 9.82
N LYS A 354 -6.50 9.40 10.11
CA LYS A 354 -6.01 8.02 9.91
C LYS A 354 -6.00 7.62 8.45
N GLY A 355 -4.86 7.15 7.95
CA GLY A 355 -4.67 6.56 6.63
C GLY A 355 -5.06 7.45 5.46
N LEU A 356 -5.03 8.77 5.63
CA LEU A 356 -5.61 9.69 4.65
C LEU A 356 -4.79 9.74 3.35
N VAL A 357 -3.46 9.61 3.45
CA VAL A 357 -2.56 9.56 2.29
C VAL A 357 -2.87 8.36 1.39
N HIS A 358 -2.91 7.15 1.95
CA HIS A 358 -3.20 5.94 1.17
C HIS A 358 -4.56 6.06 0.46
N ARG A 359 -5.59 6.50 1.18
CA ARG A 359 -6.93 6.73 0.59
C ARG A 359 -6.92 7.80 -0.50
N THR A 360 -6.05 8.80 -0.40
CA THR A 360 -5.88 9.82 -1.43
C THR A 360 -5.36 9.19 -2.72
N PHE A 361 -4.38 8.28 -2.64
CA PHE A 361 -3.93 7.51 -3.80
C PHE A 361 -5.01 6.58 -4.35
N ILE A 362 -5.67 5.79 -3.50
CA ILE A 362 -6.73 4.87 -3.96
C ILE A 362 -7.90 5.65 -4.62
N GLY A 363 -8.30 6.78 -4.04
CA GLY A 363 -9.33 7.66 -4.61
C GLY A 363 -8.93 8.28 -5.95
N ALA A 364 -7.63 8.40 -6.23
CA ALA A 364 -7.10 8.84 -7.52
C ALA A 364 -6.96 7.71 -8.55
N GLY A 365 -7.38 6.48 -8.23
CA GLY A 365 -7.39 5.35 -9.16
C GLY A 365 -6.20 4.39 -9.06
N PHE A 366 -5.33 4.58 -8.06
CA PHE A 366 -4.24 3.64 -7.78
C PHE A 366 -4.78 2.29 -7.28
N TYR A 367 -3.99 1.24 -7.49
CA TYR A 367 -4.23 -0.11 -6.99
C TYR A 367 -3.09 -0.49 -6.04
N ASP A 368 -3.39 -0.91 -4.82
CA ASP A 368 -2.41 -1.36 -3.83
C ASP A 368 -2.00 -2.80 -4.14
N ALA A 369 -0.69 -3.05 -4.28
CA ALA A 369 -0.15 -4.39 -4.50
C ALA A 369 -0.45 -5.35 -3.35
N PHE A 370 -0.79 -4.84 -2.16
CA PHE A 370 -1.25 -5.64 -1.02
C PHE A 370 -2.67 -6.18 -1.21
N ALA A 371 -3.43 -5.68 -2.18
CA ALA A 371 -4.72 -6.25 -2.59
C ALA A 371 -4.52 -7.50 -3.48
N THR A 372 -3.99 -8.57 -2.89
CA THR A 372 -3.74 -9.85 -3.57
C THR A 372 -4.07 -11.04 -2.69
N THR A 373 -4.42 -12.17 -3.28
CA THR A 373 -4.73 -13.41 -2.56
C THR A 373 -3.47 -14.12 -2.03
N SER A 374 -2.28 -13.71 -2.47
CA SER A 374 -1.01 -14.33 -2.11
C SER A 374 -0.12 -13.34 -1.34
N ILE A 375 -0.27 -13.32 -0.01
CA ILE A 375 0.49 -12.42 0.87
C ILE A 375 1.25 -13.21 1.93
N THR A 376 2.57 -12.99 2.01
CA THR A 376 3.42 -13.54 3.08
C THR A 376 3.59 -12.52 4.19
N ASN A 377 3.46 -12.97 5.44
CA ASN A 377 3.63 -12.16 6.67
C ASN A 377 2.66 -10.96 6.79
N GLN A 378 1.47 -11.02 6.18
CA GLN A 378 0.45 -9.97 6.23
C GLN A 378 0.01 -9.56 7.65
N ALA A 379 0.24 -10.43 8.64
CA ALA A 379 -0.16 -10.16 10.02
C ALA A 379 0.77 -9.14 10.70
N TYR A 380 1.96 -8.90 10.17
CA TYR A 380 2.98 -8.06 10.80
C TYR A 380 3.02 -6.65 10.21
N PRO A 381 3.39 -5.65 11.03
CA PRO A 381 3.54 -4.28 10.56
C PRO A 381 4.65 -4.15 9.53
N THR A 382 4.71 -3.04 8.81
CA THR A 382 5.85 -2.70 7.93
C THR A 382 6.99 -2.02 8.68
N THR A 383 6.78 -1.60 9.93
CA THR A 383 7.80 -1.03 10.82
C THR A 383 7.99 -1.89 12.06
N ASN A 384 9.20 -1.86 12.62
CA ASN A 384 9.56 -2.51 13.88
C ASN A 384 10.11 -1.53 14.92
N ASP A 385 10.51 -0.31 14.54
CA ASP A 385 11.04 0.72 15.46
C ASP A 385 12.20 0.21 16.35
N PHE A 386 12.92 -0.81 15.89
CA PHE A 386 13.90 -1.58 16.65
C PHE A 386 13.38 -2.28 17.92
N ASP A 387 12.06 -2.41 18.08
CA ASP A 387 11.40 -3.08 19.21
C ASP A 387 11.09 -4.55 18.86
N PHE A 388 11.78 -5.47 19.53
CA PHE A 388 11.63 -6.91 19.33
C PHE A 388 11.29 -7.62 20.65
N PRO A 389 10.45 -8.68 20.62
CA PRO A 389 9.79 -9.24 19.46
C PRO A 389 8.63 -8.37 18.95
N VAL A 390 8.57 -8.22 17.64
CA VAL A 390 7.52 -7.46 16.95
C VAL A 390 6.19 -8.21 17.07
N LYS A 391 5.21 -7.50 17.62
CA LYS A 391 3.85 -8.01 17.73
C LYS A 391 3.12 -7.82 16.41
N PRO A 392 2.34 -8.81 15.95
CA PRO A 392 1.66 -8.64 14.68
C PRO A 392 0.61 -7.51 14.80
N SER A 393 0.41 -6.75 13.72
CA SER A 393 -0.40 -5.55 13.64
C SER A 393 -0.66 -5.25 12.16
N PRO A 394 -1.88 -4.81 11.76
CA PRO A 394 -2.17 -4.44 10.37
C PRO A 394 -1.60 -3.06 10.01
N HIS A 395 -0.54 -2.62 10.71
CA HIS A 395 0.06 -1.30 10.55
C HIS A 395 0.96 -1.29 9.32
N ARG A 396 0.49 -0.63 8.27
CA ARG A 396 1.28 -0.40 7.05
C ARG A 396 1.58 1.08 6.92
N ARG A 397 2.85 1.37 6.69
CA ARG A 397 3.38 2.70 6.37
C ARG A 397 4.03 2.70 4.99
N ASP A 398 4.69 1.59 4.66
CA ASP A 398 5.38 1.34 3.40
C ASP A 398 4.40 0.70 2.40
N VAL A 399 4.30 1.26 1.20
CA VAL A 399 3.30 0.85 0.20
C VAL A 399 3.94 0.62 -1.17
N ILE A 400 3.32 -0.26 -1.97
CA ILE A 400 3.63 -0.46 -3.38
C ILE A 400 2.29 -0.35 -4.12
N LEU A 401 2.16 0.64 -4.99
CA LEU A 401 0.93 0.97 -5.70
C LEU A 401 1.18 0.94 -7.21
N SER A 402 0.15 0.60 -8.00
CA SER A 402 0.16 0.74 -9.45
C SER A 402 -0.89 1.74 -9.92
N TYR A 403 -0.59 2.44 -11.01
CA TYR A 403 -1.47 3.35 -11.70
C TYR A 403 -1.51 3.01 -13.19
N GLY A 404 -2.69 3.06 -13.79
CA GLY A 404 -2.95 2.52 -15.12
C GLY A 404 -3.23 1.00 -15.10
N ALA A 405 -3.29 0.41 -16.29
CA ALA A 405 -3.34 -1.04 -16.47
C ALA A 405 -1.94 -1.57 -16.80
N PRO A 406 -1.63 -2.84 -16.47
CA PRO A 406 -2.47 -3.80 -15.75
C PRO A 406 -2.53 -3.56 -14.21
N LYS A 407 -3.58 -4.09 -13.57
CA LYS A 407 -3.83 -3.98 -12.11
C LYS A 407 -3.63 -5.33 -11.41
N GLY A 408 -3.43 -5.29 -10.09
CA GLY A 408 -3.21 -6.47 -9.26
C GLY A 408 -1.73 -6.78 -9.04
N SER A 409 -1.47 -7.77 -8.19
CA SER A 409 -0.13 -8.31 -7.95
C SER A 409 -0.21 -9.83 -7.85
N PHE A 410 0.81 -10.52 -8.37
CA PHE A 410 0.87 -11.98 -8.34
C PHE A 410 1.10 -12.47 -6.91
N TRP A 411 1.87 -11.69 -6.13
CA TRP A 411 2.10 -11.91 -4.72
C TRP A 411 2.65 -10.63 -4.07
N TYR A 412 2.55 -10.58 -2.75
CA TYR A 412 3.15 -9.57 -1.88
C TYR A 412 3.87 -10.23 -0.70
N ARG A 413 5.02 -9.69 -0.30
CA ARG A 413 5.80 -10.18 0.84
C ARG A 413 6.24 -9.01 1.73
N ASN A 414 5.93 -9.13 3.01
CA ASN A 414 6.62 -8.38 4.07
C ASN A 414 7.82 -9.21 4.54
N LEU A 415 9.06 -8.75 4.33
CA LEU A 415 10.29 -9.44 4.72
C LEU A 415 10.56 -9.31 6.23
N PHE A 416 9.60 -9.82 6.99
CA PHE A 416 9.56 -9.81 8.43
C PHE A 416 10.66 -10.68 9.06
N TYR A 417 11.24 -10.16 10.14
CA TYR A 417 12.07 -10.90 11.08
C TYR A 417 11.72 -10.46 12.50
N ASN A 418 11.86 -11.37 13.48
CA ASN A 418 11.41 -11.15 14.85
C ASN A 418 12.54 -11.07 15.88
N SER A 419 13.78 -10.91 15.43
CA SER A 419 14.98 -10.91 16.28
C SER A 419 15.86 -9.72 15.93
N ALA A 420 16.36 -9.05 16.98
CA ALA A 420 17.33 -7.98 16.86
C ALA A 420 18.63 -8.42 16.17
N ALA A 421 18.98 -9.71 16.18
CA ALA A 421 20.16 -10.22 15.49
C ALA A 421 20.08 -10.08 13.95
N HIS A 422 18.85 -10.03 13.40
CA HIS A 422 18.61 -9.90 11.97
C HIS A 422 18.26 -8.45 11.58
N VAL A 423 18.45 -7.50 12.49
CA VAL A 423 18.02 -6.11 12.28
C VAL A 423 18.72 -5.51 11.06
N ALA A 424 17.91 -5.16 10.06
CA ALA A 424 18.33 -4.48 8.85
C ALA A 424 17.96 -3.00 8.91
N SER A 425 16.78 -2.67 9.43
CA SER A 425 16.25 -1.30 9.55
C SER A 425 15.15 -1.27 10.61
N ASP A 426 14.72 -0.08 11.04
CA ASP A 426 13.48 0.10 11.82
C ASP A 426 12.22 -0.16 10.97
N HIS A 427 12.40 -0.41 9.67
CA HIS A 427 11.40 -0.89 8.73
C HIS A 427 11.68 -2.32 8.25
N PHE A 428 10.65 -2.99 7.75
CA PHE A 428 10.77 -4.21 6.96
C PHE A 428 10.64 -3.87 5.48
N MET A 429 11.48 -4.50 4.65
CA MET A 429 11.34 -4.39 3.21
C MET A 429 10.03 -5.01 2.75
N GLN A 430 9.27 -4.27 1.94
CA GLN A 430 8.08 -4.76 1.28
C GLN A 430 8.40 -5.10 -0.17
N VAL A 431 7.84 -6.19 -0.70
CA VAL A 431 8.15 -6.67 -2.05
C VAL A 431 6.88 -7.17 -2.72
N ALA A 432 6.67 -6.83 -3.98
CA ALA A 432 5.57 -7.34 -4.78
C ALA A 432 6.03 -7.71 -6.20
N GLN A 433 5.40 -8.74 -6.77
CA GLN A 433 5.50 -9.02 -8.20
C GLN A 433 4.25 -8.53 -8.91
N LEU A 434 4.44 -7.67 -9.90
CA LEU A 434 3.40 -6.92 -10.59
C LEU A 434 3.38 -7.31 -12.07
N PRO A 435 2.20 -7.32 -12.72
CA PRO A 435 2.10 -7.52 -14.17
C PRO A 435 2.62 -6.29 -14.92
N LEU A 436 3.28 -6.51 -16.07
CA LEU A 436 3.70 -5.45 -17.02
C LEU A 436 2.77 -5.37 -18.23
#